data_AF-A0A4S9ST58-F1
#
_entry.id   AF-A0A4S9ST58-F1
#
_cell.length_a   1.000
_cell.length_b   1.000
_cell.length_c   1.000
_cell.angle_alpha   90.00
_cell.angle_beta   90.00
_cell.angle_gamma   90.00
#
_symmetry.space_group_name_H-M   'P 1'
#
loop_
_entity.id
_entity.type
_entity.pdbx_description
1 polymer ?
#
loop_
_entity_poly.entity_id
_entity_poly.type
_entity_poly.pdbx_seq_one_letter_code
_entity_poly.pdbx_strand_id
1 'polypeptide(L)'
;MSSQPSSINNLTTNDTLITLLYAANILLPIFIAGTSTALSTWVIPMILTNPSSKSAIYQFNTTVARGGRFLQPLSRFLAASFAALTLLVSQHPDQSVAAHWKYWAFGTVVLVSNAPYEIIAVFPVNDRVEALGKRNRDGDGDLSEIERNELVALLRSWQKWNMGRVALVFLAGVIALWTTFDTLANK
;
A
#
# COMPACT_ATOMS: atom_id res chain seq x y z
N MET A 1 -18.35 35.25 -34.40
CA MET A 1 -17.50 34.81 -33.27
C MET A 1 -18.18 33.61 -32.62
N SER A 2 -17.86 32.38 -33.06
CA SER A 2 -18.39 31.15 -32.47
C SER A 2 -17.40 30.59 -31.45
N SER A 3 -17.63 30.90 -30.17
CA SER A 3 -16.91 30.28 -29.06
C SER A 3 -17.57 28.95 -28.69
N GLN A 4 -17.28 27.90 -29.47
CA GLN A 4 -17.34 26.52 -28.96
C GLN A 4 -16.03 25.77 -29.26
N PRO A 5 -15.02 25.89 -28.37
CA PRO A 5 -13.93 24.92 -28.30
C PRO A 5 -13.79 24.23 -26.93
N SER A 6 -14.62 24.56 -25.93
CA SER A 6 -14.40 24.09 -24.56
C SER A 6 -14.85 22.65 -24.31
N SER A 7 -15.99 22.21 -24.86
CA SER A 7 -16.55 20.88 -24.56
C SER A 7 -15.74 19.73 -25.15
N ILE A 8 -15.29 19.86 -26.40
CA ILE A 8 -14.53 18.80 -27.11
C ILE A 8 -13.13 18.64 -26.51
N ASN A 9 -12.44 19.74 -26.17
CA ASN A 9 -11.13 19.69 -25.52
C ASN A 9 -11.19 19.14 -24.08
N ASN A 10 -12.30 19.38 -23.36
CA ASN A 10 -12.51 18.83 -22.02
C ASN A 10 -12.77 17.31 -22.04
N LEU A 11 -13.47 16.81 -23.06
CA LEU A 11 -13.73 15.38 -23.25
C LEU A 11 -12.42 14.61 -23.50
N THR A 12 -11.60 15.07 -24.44
CA THR A 12 -10.33 14.40 -24.80
C THR A 12 -9.28 14.45 -23.68
N THR A 13 -9.26 15.52 -22.89
CA THR A 13 -8.37 15.65 -21.73
C THR A 13 -8.78 14.69 -20.61
N ASN A 14 -10.08 14.54 -20.34
CA ASN A 14 -10.59 13.61 -19.34
C ASN A 14 -10.34 12.14 -19.73
N ASP A 15 -10.52 11.78 -21.00
CA ASP A 15 -10.29 10.40 -21.46
C ASP A 15 -8.81 9.99 -21.37
N THR A 16 -7.92 10.92 -21.72
CA THR A 16 -6.46 10.71 -21.58
C THR A 16 -6.09 10.54 -20.11
N LEU A 17 -6.62 11.39 -19.23
CA LEU A 17 -6.37 11.30 -17.79
C LEU A 17 -6.91 9.99 -17.21
N ILE A 18 -8.13 9.59 -17.54
CA ILE A 18 -8.72 8.31 -17.10
C ILE A 18 -7.86 7.14 -17.55
N THR A 19 -7.40 7.13 -18.79
CA THR A 19 -6.53 6.07 -19.33
C THR A 19 -5.20 5.99 -18.57
N LEU A 20 -4.56 7.13 -18.31
CA LEU A 20 -3.33 7.18 -17.52
C LEU A 20 -3.56 6.68 -16.09
N LEU A 21 -4.69 7.06 -15.47
CA LEU A 21 -5.05 6.60 -14.14
C LEU A 21 -5.38 5.10 -14.14
N TYR A 22 -6.02 4.54 -15.17
CA TYR A 22 -6.25 3.09 -15.27
C TYR A 22 -4.92 2.33 -15.26
N ALA A 23 -3.98 2.73 -16.12
CA ALA A 23 -2.65 2.12 -16.16
C ALA A 23 -1.92 2.24 -14.82
N ALA A 24 -1.94 3.43 -14.21
CA ALA A 24 -1.31 3.66 -12.91
C ALA A 24 -1.92 2.78 -11.80
N ASN A 25 -3.26 2.65 -11.76
CA ASN A 25 -3.96 1.85 -10.76
C ASN A 25 -3.86 0.33 -11.00
N ILE A 26 -3.37 -0.12 -12.17
CA ILE A 26 -2.98 -1.52 -12.39
C ILE A 26 -1.54 -1.75 -11.93
N LEU A 27 -0.61 -0.88 -12.34
CA LEU A 27 0.83 -1.09 -12.15
C LEU A 27 1.30 -0.77 -10.72
N LEU A 28 0.82 0.32 -10.12
CA LEU A 28 1.28 0.77 -8.80
C LEU A 28 0.94 -0.22 -7.68
N PRO A 29 -0.27 -0.82 -7.60
CA PRO A 29 -0.54 -1.82 -6.57
C PRO A 29 0.37 -3.04 -6.69
N ILE A 30 0.66 -3.51 -7.91
CA ILE A 30 1.58 -4.64 -8.13
C ILE A 30 2.98 -4.28 -7.62
N PHE A 31 3.47 -3.08 -7.95
CA PHE A 31 4.77 -2.60 -7.48
C PHE A 31 4.84 -2.49 -5.95
N ILE A 32 3.82 -1.90 -5.32
CA ILE A 32 3.76 -1.72 -3.86
C ILE A 32 3.63 -3.08 -3.16
N ALA A 33 2.72 -3.94 -3.63
CA ALA A 33 2.49 -5.27 -3.07
C ALA A 33 3.73 -6.15 -3.22
N GLY A 34 4.39 -6.14 -4.37
CA GLY A 34 5.62 -6.90 -4.62
C GLY A 34 6.76 -6.45 -3.70
N THR A 35 7.00 -5.14 -3.61
CA THR A 35 8.02 -4.57 -2.71
C THR A 35 7.73 -4.91 -1.25
N SER A 36 6.48 -4.76 -0.81
CA SER A 36 6.07 -5.04 0.57
C SER A 36 6.12 -6.54 0.89
N THR A 37 5.82 -7.42 -0.08
CA THR A 37 5.99 -8.87 0.05
C THR A 37 7.46 -9.20 0.28
N ALA A 38 8.38 -8.61 -0.50
CA ALA A 38 9.81 -8.84 -0.35
C ALA A 38 10.33 -8.43 1.05
N LEU A 39 9.78 -7.37 1.66
CA LEU A 39 10.10 -7.03 3.05
C LEU A 39 9.79 -8.21 3.99
N SER A 40 8.64 -8.86 3.81
CA SER A 40 8.20 -9.95 4.67
C SER A 40 8.89 -11.28 4.36
N THR A 41 9.13 -11.61 3.09
CA THR A 41 9.65 -12.92 2.67
C THR A 41 11.17 -12.99 2.60
N TRP A 42 11.85 -11.84 2.48
CA TRP A 42 13.31 -11.79 2.37
C TRP A 42 13.95 -10.94 3.47
N VAL A 43 13.51 -9.69 3.65
CA VAL A 43 14.21 -8.76 4.56
C VAL A 43 14.07 -9.19 6.02
N ILE A 44 12.86 -9.49 6.50
CA ILE A 44 12.68 -9.93 7.89
C ILE A 44 13.43 -11.24 8.20
N PRO A 45 13.38 -12.30 7.34
CA PRO A 45 14.19 -13.49 7.56
C PRO A 45 15.69 -13.21 7.65
N MET A 46 16.23 -12.32 6.81
CA MET A 46 17.63 -11.90 6.93
C MET A 46 17.89 -11.21 8.26
N ILE A 47 17.00 -10.32 8.71
CA ILE A 47 17.13 -9.65 10.01
C ILE A 47 17.17 -10.67 11.16
N LEU A 48 16.34 -11.72 11.09
CA LEU A 48 16.26 -12.79 12.09
C LEU A 48 17.54 -13.64 12.18
N THR A 49 18.40 -13.63 11.17
CA THR A 49 19.71 -14.33 11.22
C THR A 49 20.80 -13.55 11.94
N ASN A 50 20.55 -12.28 12.31
CA ASN A 50 21.56 -11.50 13.03
C ASN A 50 21.86 -12.12 14.40
N PRO A 51 23.14 -12.31 14.77
CA PRO A 51 23.52 -12.85 16.06
C PRO A 51 23.28 -11.87 17.22
N SER A 52 23.33 -10.57 16.92
CA SER A 52 23.12 -9.46 17.87
C SER A 52 21.70 -8.91 17.76
N SER A 53 21.00 -8.84 18.90
CA SER A 53 19.64 -8.30 18.95
C SER A 53 19.61 -6.80 18.66
N LYS A 54 20.66 -6.07 19.08
CA LYS A 54 20.85 -4.64 18.75
C LYS A 54 20.89 -4.39 17.24
N SER A 55 21.66 -5.20 16.51
CA SER A 55 21.73 -5.11 15.04
C SER A 55 20.38 -5.43 14.40
N ALA A 56 19.71 -6.49 14.86
CA ALA A 56 18.40 -6.89 14.35
C ALA A 56 17.34 -5.78 14.51
N ILE A 57 17.26 -5.18 15.71
CA ILE A 57 16.33 -4.08 15.99
C ILE A 57 16.65 -2.86 15.14
N TYR A 58 17.92 -2.49 15.02
CA TYR A 58 18.33 -1.35 14.19
C TYR A 58 17.97 -1.56 12.71
N GLN A 59 18.24 -2.75 12.17
CA GLN A 59 17.90 -3.09 10.78
C GLN A 59 16.39 -3.07 10.56
N PHE A 60 15.61 -3.62 11.49
CA PHE A 60 14.15 -3.59 11.42
C PHE A 60 13.61 -2.15 11.42
N ASN A 61 13.97 -1.34 12.41
CA ASN A 61 13.50 0.04 12.53
C ASN A 61 13.90 0.88 11.32
N THR A 62 15.14 0.69 10.84
CA THR A 62 15.62 1.38 9.62
C THR A 62 14.82 0.95 8.39
N THR A 63 14.52 -0.34 8.26
CA THR A 63 13.71 -0.88 7.16
C THR A 63 12.30 -0.31 7.17
N VAL A 64 11.63 -0.33 8.32
CA VAL A 64 10.28 0.21 8.48
C VAL A 64 10.24 1.72 8.22
N ALA A 65 11.20 2.48 8.76
CA ALA A 65 11.26 3.93 8.56
C ALA A 65 11.47 4.31 7.09
N ARG A 66 12.40 3.63 6.40
CA ARG A 66 12.64 3.84 4.96
C ARG A 66 11.44 3.40 4.14
N GLY A 67 10.88 2.24 4.44
CA GLY A 67 9.66 1.73 3.81
C GLY A 67 8.51 2.73 3.94
N GLY A 68 8.31 3.30 5.13
CA GLY A 68 7.33 4.36 5.37
C GLY A 68 7.58 5.59 4.51
N ARG A 69 8.82 6.08 4.46
CA ARG A 69 9.19 7.27 3.68
C ARG A 69 8.97 7.11 2.17
N PHE A 70 9.21 5.93 1.61
CA PHE A 70 9.09 5.68 0.17
C PHE A 70 7.71 5.15 -0.24
N LEU A 71 7.12 4.22 0.52
CA LEU A 71 5.87 3.55 0.14
C LEU A 71 4.61 4.30 0.59
N GLN A 72 4.65 5.10 1.66
CA GLN A 72 3.45 5.84 2.09
C GLN A 72 3.00 6.89 1.07
N PRO A 73 3.88 7.71 0.46
CA PRO A 73 3.46 8.65 -0.58
C PRO A 73 2.81 7.94 -1.76
N LEU A 74 3.37 6.81 -2.20
CA LEU A 74 2.81 6.01 -3.29
C LEU A 74 1.45 5.40 -2.90
N SER A 75 1.31 4.90 -1.68
CA SER A 75 0.04 4.33 -1.20
C SER A 75 -1.07 5.39 -1.08
N ARG A 76 -0.72 6.60 -0.63
CA ARG A 76 -1.65 7.74 -0.59
C ARG A 76 -2.04 8.20 -1.99
N PHE A 77 -1.06 8.31 -2.89
CA PHE A 77 -1.32 8.62 -4.29
C PHE A 77 -2.27 7.57 -4.90
N LEU A 78 -2.02 6.28 -4.65
CA LEU A 78 -2.86 5.19 -5.13
C LEU A 78 -4.31 5.29 -4.61
N ALA A 79 -4.49 5.56 -3.31
CA ALA A 79 -5.84 5.75 -2.76
C ALA A 79 -6.54 6.97 -3.38
N ALA A 80 -5.81 8.07 -3.55
CA ALA A 80 -6.32 9.29 -4.19
C ALA A 80 -6.66 9.07 -5.66
N SER A 81 -5.87 8.28 -6.41
CA SER A 81 -6.13 7.98 -7.81
C SER A 81 -7.37 7.09 -7.99
N PHE A 82 -7.62 6.13 -7.09
CA PHE A 82 -8.87 5.38 -7.07
C PHE A 82 -10.08 6.29 -6.77
N ALA A 83 -9.94 7.22 -5.82
CA ALA A 83 -11.00 8.18 -5.51
C ALA A 83 -11.27 9.14 -6.68
N ALA A 84 -10.22 9.61 -7.35
CA ALA A 84 -10.35 10.44 -8.55
C ALA A 84 -11.05 9.69 -9.68
N LEU A 85 -10.67 8.43 -9.94
CA LEU A 85 -11.35 7.59 -10.94
C LEU A 85 -12.81 7.35 -10.60
N THR A 86 -13.14 7.16 -9.33
CA THR A 86 -14.53 7.05 -8.89
C THR A 86 -15.36 8.23 -9.36
N LEU A 87 -14.87 9.46 -9.14
CA LEU A 87 -15.55 10.68 -9.54
C LEU A 87 -15.59 10.84 -11.06
N LEU A 88 -14.44 10.72 -11.73
CA LEU A 88 -14.31 10.91 -13.17
C LEU A 88 -15.14 9.90 -13.97
N VAL A 89 -15.13 8.63 -13.58
CA VAL A 89 -15.91 7.57 -14.23
C VAL A 89 -17.40 7.78 -13.94
N SER A 90 -17.80 8.16 -12.72
CA SER A 90 -19.22 8.40 -12.41
C SER A 90 -19.86 9.53 -13.23
N GLN A 91 -19.05 10.47 -13.71
CA GLN A 91 -19.49 11.63 -14.48
C GLN A 91 -19.18 11.47 -15.98
N HIS A 92 -18.77 10.28 -16.41
CA HIS A 92 -18.35 10.05 -17.78
C HIS A 92 -19.56 10.12 -18.74
N PRO A 93 -19.45 10.80 -19.89
CA PRO A 93 -20.55 10.92 -20.86
C PRO A 93 -20.97 9.58 -21.47
N ASP A 94 -20.00 8.70 -21.71
CA ASP A 94 -20.25 7.33 -22.15
C ASP A 94 -20.81 6.49 -20.99
N GLN A 95 -22.06 6.07 -21.13
CA GLN A 95 -22.78 5.27 -20.13
C GLN A 95 -22.14 3.91 -19.89
N SER A 96 -21.49 3.33 -20.91
CA SER A 96 -20.77 2.05 -20.76
C SER A 96 -19.63 2.21 -19.76
N VAL A 97 -18.86 3.29 -19.87
CA VAL A 97 -17.79 3.63 -18.92
C VAL A 97 -18.37 3.99 -17.56
N ALA A 98 -19.40 4.85 -17.54
CA ALA A 98 -19.97 5.35 -16.30
C ALA A 98 -20.52 4.22 -15.40
N ALA A 99 -21.08 3.15 -15.97
CA ALA A 99 -21.61 2.03 -15.21
C ALA A 99 -20.60 1.38 -14.23
N HIS A 100 -19.29 1.54 -14.47
CA HIS A 100 -18.22 0.87 -13.74
C HIS A 100 -17.66 1.69 -12.55
N TRP A 101 -18.19 2.89 -12.27
CA TRP A 101 -17.67 3.76 -11.21
C TRP A 101 -17.63 3.10 -9.82
N LYS A 102 -18.58 2.18 -9.56
CA LYS A 102 -18.70 1.47 -8.28
C LYS A 102 -17.51 0.59 -7.96
N TYR A 103 -16.85 0.03 -8.98
CA TYR A 103 -15.65 -0.79 -8.76
C TYR A 103 -14.48 0.08 -8.29
N TRP A 104 -14.31 1.27 -8.87
CA TRP A 104 -13.34 2.26 -8.39
C TRP A 104 -13.67 2.71 -6.96
N ALA A 105 -14.94 2.95 -6.64
CA ALA A 105 -15.36 3.31 -5.29
C ALA A 105 -15.03 2.21 -4.27
N PHE A 106 -15.29 0.95 -4.64
CA PHE A 106 -14.95 -0.20 -3.80
C PHE A 106 -13.44 -0.31 -3.58
N GLY A 107 -12.64 -0.12 -4.64
CA GLY A 107 -11.18 -0.07 -4.53
C GLY A 107 -10.68 1.06 -3.61
N THR A 108 -11.31 2.25 -3.63
CA THR A 108 -11.02 3.33 -2.68
C THR A 108 -11.26 2.86 -1.24
N VAL A 109 -12.39 2.22 -0.96
CA VAL A 109 -12.70 1.72 0.40
C VAL A 109 -11.66 0.70 0.85
N VAL A 110 -11.29 -0.25 -0.02
CA VAL A 110 -10.24 -1.24 0.26
C VAL A 110 -8.93 -0.55 0.63
N LEU A 111 -8.47 0.42 -0.15
CA LEU A 111 -7.20 1.11 0.09
C LEU A 111 -7.24 2.00 1.34
N VAL A 112 -8.34 2.71 1.59
CA VAL A 112 -8.49 3.57 2.78
C VAL A 112 -8.57 2.72 4.06
N SER A 113 -9.14 1.51 4.00
CA SER A 113 -9.19 0.58 5.13
C SER A 113 -7.81 0.12 5.62
N ASN A 114 -6.77 0.29 4.79
CA ASN A 114 -5.40 -0.06 5.17
C ASN A 114 -4.87 0.83 6.32
N ALA A 115 -5.34 2.08 6.45
CA ALA A 115 -4.93 2.98 7.53
C ALA A 115 -5.38 2.49 8.93
N PRO A 116 -6.67 2.22 9.20
CA PRO A 116 -7.07 1.64 10.48
C PRO A 116 -6.46 0.25 10.72
N TYR A 117 -6.26 -0.55 9.66
CA TYR A 117 -5.55 -1.83 9.78
C TYR A 117 -4.13 -1.66 10.32
N GLU A 118 -3.35 -0.73 9.76
CA GLU A 118 -1.98 -0.45 10.19
C GLU A 118 -1.91 -0.02 11.67
N ILE A 119 -2.84 0.85 12.09
CA ILE A 119 -2.93 1.35 13.46
C ILE A 119 -3.17 0.22 14.45
N ILE A 120 -4.03 -0.74 14.11
CA ILE A 120 -4.43 -1.82 15.02
C ILE A 120 -3.42 -2.97 15.02
N ALA A 121 -2.83 -3.31 13.87
CA ALA A 121 -2.06 -4.54 13.70
C ALA A 121 -0.54 -4.31 13.61
N VAL A 122 -0.10 -3.29 12.88
CA VAL A 122 1.32 -3.12 12.51
C VAL A 122 2.05 -2.17 13.44
N PHE A 123 1.48 -0.99 13.74
CA PHE A 123 2.13 0.00 14.59
C PHE A 123 2.42 -0.51 16.00
N PRO A 124 1.53 -1.27 16.67
CA PRO A 124 1.84 -1.82 17.99
C PRO A 124 3.06 -2.74 18.00
N VAL A 125 3.30 -3.47 16.90
CA VAL A 125 4.49 -4.33 16.76
C VAL A 125 5.74 -3.46 16.60
N ASN A 126 5.68 -2.42 15.76
CA ASN A 126 6.79 -1.49 15.58
C ASN A 126 7.17 -0.81 16.89
N ASP A 127 6.19 -0.28 17.62
CA ASP A 127 6.40 0.43 18.89
C ASP A 127 7.04 -0.49 19.94
N ARG A 128 6.63 -1.76 19.96
CA ARG A 128 7.17 -2.75 20.89
C ARG A 128 8.61 -3.15 20.56
N VAL A 129 8.95 -3.25 19.28
CA VAL A 129 10.34 -3.46 18.84
C VAL A 129 11.21 -2.23 19.15
N GLU A 130 10.68 -1.01 18.98
CA GLU A 130 11.37 0.21 19.36
C GLU A 130 11.62 0.27 20.88
N ALA A 131 10.62 -0.11 21.69
CA ALA A 131 10.74 -0.16 23.15
C ALA A 131 11.81 -1.17 23.60
N LEU A 132 11.89 -2.34 22.97
CA LEU A 132 12.99 -3.29 23.17
C LEU A 132 14.35 -2.67 22.82
N GLY A 133 14.41 -1.90 21.73
CA GLY A 133 15.62 -1.18 21.31
C GLY A 133 16.09 -0.15 22.32
N LYS A 134 15.18 0.59 22.93
CA LYS A 134 15.49 1.57 24.00
C LYS A 134 16.06 0.86 25.23
N ARG A 135 15.40 -0.21 25.71
CA ARG A 135 15.91 -1.00 26.84
C ARG A 135 17.29 -1.61 26.58
N ASN A 136 17.53 -2.13 25.37
CA ASN A 136 18.83 -2.69 25.00
C ASN A 136 19.94 -1.63 24.87
N ARG A 137 19.58 -0.36 24.67
CA ARG A 137 20.54 0.74 24.63
C ARG A 137 20.95 1.19 26.04
N ASP A 138 20.01 1.14 26.97
CA ASP A 138 20.16 1.66 28.32
C ASP A 138 20.68 0.60 29.32
N GLY A 139 20.76 -0.67 28.91
CA GLY A 139 21.29 -1.78 29.71
C GLY A 139 22.74 -2.16 29.42
N ASP A 140 23.39 -2.83 30.38
CA ASP A 140 24.71 -3.43 30.24
C ASP A 140 24.61 -4.84 29.62
N GLY A 141 24.51 -4.93 28.29
CA GLY A 141 24.53 -6.22 27.58
C GLY A 141 23.64 -6.28 26.34
N ASP A 142 23.58 -7.44 25.68
CA ASP A 142 22.52 -7.72 24.69
C ASP A 142 21.23 -8.12 25.41
N LEU A 143 20.11 -8.17 24.68
CA LEU A 143 18.82 -8.61 25.21
C LEU A 143 18.93 -9.95 25.95
N SER A 144 18.17 -10.08 27.04
CA SER A 144 17.98 -11.37 27.71
C SER A 144 17.36 -12.40 26.75
N GLU A 145 17.51 -13.70 27.06
CA GLU A 145 16.93 -14.76 26.21
C GLU A 145 15.41 -14.60 26.02
N ILE A 146 14.71 -14.18 27.08
CA ILE A 146 13.26 -13.91 27.04
C ILE A 146 12.95 -12.78 26.06
N GLU A 147 13.66 -11.66 26.16
CA GLU A 147 13.47 -10.51 25.27
C GLU A 147 13.88 -10.80 23.83
N ARG A 148 14.90 -11.64 23.63
CA ARG A 148 15.30 -12.13 22.30
C ARG A 148 14.20 -12.97 21.67
N ASN A 149 13.58 -13.87 22.44
CA ASN A 149 12.44 -14.68 21.99
C ASN A 149 11.22 -13.79 21.68
N GLU A 150 10.99 -12.76 22.49
CA GLU A 150 9.96 -11.74 22.23
C GLU A 150 10.24 -11.00 20.91
N LEU A 151 11.47 -10.54 20.68
CA LEU A 151 11.86 -9.88 19.43
C LEU A 151 11.58 -10.77 18.21
N VAL A 152 11.96 -12.05 18.26
CA VAL A 152 11.69 -13.00 17.17
C VAL A 152 10.18 -13.16 16.94
N ALA A 153 9.39 -13.27 18.00
CA ALA A 153 7.94 -13.38 17.89
C ALA A 153 7.30 -12.12 17.31
N LEU A 154 7.80 -10.94 17.66
CA LEU A 154 7.35 -9.65 17.13
C LEU A 154 7.66 -9.54 15.64
N LEU A 155 8.89 -9.83 15.22
CA LEU A 155 9.28 -9.79 13.80
C LEU A 155 8.46 -10.78 12.96
N ARG A 156 8.19 -11.98 13.47
CA ARG A 156 7.30 -12.96 12.81
C ARG A 156 5.85 -12.51 12.74
N SER A 157 5.36 -11.85 13.80
CA SER A 157 4.01 -11.29 13.81
C SER A 157 3.91 -10.12 12.82
N TRP A 158 4.94 -9.29 12.75
CA TRP A 158 5.02 -8.21 11.77
C TRP A 158 4.92 -8.73 10.34
N GLN A 159 5.62 -9.83 10.00
CA GLN A 159 5.49 -10.46 8.67
C GLN A 159 4.03 -10.80 8.35
N LYS A 160 3.32 -11.43 9.29
CA LYS A 160 1.91 -11.81 9.11
C LYS A 160 1.02 -10.59 8.88
N TRP A 161 1.17 -9.56 9.71
CA TRP A 161 0.37 -8.34 9.59
C TRP A 161 0.71 -7.54 8.33
N ASN A 162 1.99 -7.49 7.93
CA ASN A 162 2.36 -6.86 6.68
C ASN A 162 1.81 -7.61 5.45
N MET A 163 1.73 -8.94 5.50
CA MET A 163 1.08 -9.73 4.44
C MET A 163 -0.43 -9.43 4.31
N GLY A 164 -1.11 -9.05 5.40
CA GLY A 164 -2.48 -8.55 5.30
C GLY A 164 -2.58 -7.23 4.53
N ARG A 165 -1.65 -6.29 4.74
CA ARG A 165 -1.54 -5.05 3.94
C ARG A 165 -1.31 -5.35 2.47
N VAL A 166 -0.38 -6.28 2.20
CA VAL A 166 -0.10 -6.75 0.83
C VAL A 166 -1.37 -7.26 0.17
N ALA A 167 -2.16 -8.09 0.87
CA ALA A 167 -3.40 -8.64 0.33
C ALA A 167 -4.42 -7.55 -0.04
N LEU A 168 -4.59 -6.52 0.79
CA LEU A 168 -5.49 -5.39 0.50
C LEU A 168 -5.03 -4.60 -0.74
N VAL A 169 -3.74 -4.27 -0.82
CA VAL A 169 -3.19 -3.54 -1.98
C VAL A 169 -3.28 -4.39 -3.25
N PHE A 170 -2.98 -5.69 -3.16
CA PHE A 170 -3.11 -6.60 -4.29
C PHE A 170 -4.56 -6.72 -4.77
N LEU A 171 -5.52 -6.83 -3.84
CA LEU A 171 -6.95 -6.84 -4.16
C LEU A 171 -7.37 -5.57 -4.91
N ALA A 172 -6.88 -4.40 -4.52
CA ALA A 172 -7.12 -3.17 -5.28
C ALA A 172 -6.59 -3.26 -6.72
N GLY A 173 -5.39 -3.82 -6.92
CA GLY A 173 -4.84 -4.08 -8.26
C GLY A 173 -5.71 -5.03 -9.10
N VAL A 174 -6.24 -6.10 -8.49
CA VAL A 174 -7.19 -7.02 -9.15
C VAL A 174 -8.47 -6.30 -9.54
N ILE A 175 -9.03 -5.46 -8.66
CA ILE A 175 -10.21 -4.65 -8.96
C ILE A 175 -9.95 -3.72 -10.15
N ALA A 176 -8.83 -2.99 -10.17
CA ALA A 176 -8.47 -2.10 -11.28
C ALA A 176 -8.32 -2.86 -12.60
N LEU A 177 -7.64 -4.01 -12.56
CA LEU A 177 -7.44 -4.85 -13.75
C LEU A 177 -8.76 -5.38 -14.29
N TRP A 178 -9.59 -5.95 -13.41
CA TRP A 178 -10.93 -6.45 -13.78
C TRP A 178 -11.79 -5.33 -14.37
N THR A 179 -11.86 -4.19 -13.70
CA THR A 179 -12.66 -3.04 -14.14
C THR A 179 -12.22 -2.54 -15.51
N THR A 180 -10.92 -2.53 -15.77
CA THR A 180 -10.37 -2.12 -17.06
C THR A 180 -10.76 -3.10 -18.15
N PHE A 181 -10.64 -4.41 -17.92
CA PHE A 181 -11.08 -5.42 -18.89
C PHE A 181 -12.58 -5.38 -19.15
N ASP A 182 -13.40 -5.27 -18.11
CA ASP A 182 -14.86 -5.19 -18.21
C ASP A 182 -15.27 -3.94 -19.01
N THR A 183 -14.63 -2.80 -18.75
CA THR A 183 -14.87 -1.55 -19.51
C THR A 183 -14.47 -1.71 -20.99
N LEU A 184 -13.39 -2.43 -21.30
CA LEU A 184 -12.93 -2.64 -22.68
C LEU A 184 -13.78 -3.67 -23.44
N ALA A 185 -14.32 -4.68 -22.76
CA ALA A 185 -15.15 -5.72 -23.35
C ALA A 185 -16.57 -5.24 -23.69
N ASN A 186 -17.05 -4.21 -22.98
CA ASN A 186 -18.41 -3.66 -23.11
C ASN A 186 -18.46 -2.34 -23.92
N LYS A 187 -17.36 -1.93 -24.55
CA LYS A 187 -17.29 -0.84 -25.53
C LYS A 187 -17.47 -1.38 -26.94
#